data_AF-A0A1A8V433-F1
#
_entry.id   AF-A0A1A8V433-F1
#
_cell.length_a   1.000
_cell.length_b   1.000
_cell.length_c   1.000
_cell.angle_alpha   90.00
_cell.angle_beta   90.00
_cell.angle_gamma   90.00
#
_symmetry.space_group_name_H-M   'P 1'
#
loop_
_entity.id
_entity.type
_entity.pdbx_description
1 polymer ?
#
loop_
_entity_poly.entity_id
_entity_poly.type
_entity_poly.pdbx_seq_one_letter_code
_entity_poly.pdbx_strand_id
1 'polypeptide(L)'
;EDGVRKETAQAMALLAPGPHAVLLLVPVNQFTEMEGRVPAELEEMFGKEVMDHTLVLLTCGDYLMGRTGEEYLQKEHPGLRQMIECCGGRYHIFNNRQQKNREQVHELLQKVDKMVQKNGPYSLRSPQEKDLDKRVKERKRELMESYQAQKEERRKTVSSQSTSSTDHLYKEDKSMGLLERRERWWKEPDEIEGRLE
;
A
#
# COMPACT_ATOMS: atom_id res chain seq x y z
N GLU A 1 24.27 2.75 27.63
CA GLU A 1 23.46 1.77 26.86
C GLU A 1 22.02 2.25 26.71
N ASP A 2 21.37 2.80 27.74
CA ASP A 2 19.98 3.30 27.67
C ASP A 2 19.69 4.35 26.57
N GLY A 3 20.68 5.17 26.20
CA GLY A 3 20.53 6.14 25.11
C GLY A 3 20.26 5.48 23.75
N VAL A 4 21.01 4.43 23.41
CA VAL A 4 20.86 3.73 22.11
C VAL A 4 19.52 3.02 22.04
N ARG A 5 19.10 2.36 23.12
CA ARG A 5 17.78 1.71 23.20
C ARG A 5 16.66 2.73 23.03
N LYS A 6 16.74 3.87 23.72
CA LYS A 6 15.73 4.93 23.62
C LYS A 6 15.63 5.50 22.20
N GLU A 7 16.75 5.84 21.59
CA GLU A 7 16.78 6.35 20.20
C GLU A 7 16.26 5.30 19.20
N THR A 8 16.59 4.02 19.40
CA THR A 8 16.09 2.92 18.56
C THR A 8 14.58 2.78 18.69
N ALA A 9 14.04 2.84 19.91
CA ALA A 9 12.60 2.81 20.14
C ALA A 9 11.88 4.01 19.51
N GLN A 10 12.47 5.21 19.62
CA GLN A 10 11.94 6.41 18.97
C GLN A 10 11.95 6.28 17.44
N ALA A 11 13.06 5.84 16.86
CA ALA A 11 13.17 5.62 15.42
C ALA A 11 12.11 4.62 14.93
N MET A 12 11.96 3.50 15.62
CA MET A 12 10.97 2.48 15.28
C MET A 12 9.53 2.99 15.39
N ALA A 13 9.23 3.84 16.38
CA ALA A 13 7.91 4.46 16.53
C ALA A 13 7.56 5.43 15.38
N LEU A 14 8.57 6.01 14.71
CA LEU A 14 8.36 6.89 13.56
C LEU A 14 8.10 6.13 12.25
N LEU A 15 8.38 4.83 12.20
CA LEU A 15 8.29 4.01 11.00
C LEU A 15 6.90 3.39 10.82
N ALA A 16 5.82 4.18 10.75
CA ALA A 16 4.48 3.62 10.58
C ALA A 16 4.30 2.93 9.19
N PRO A 17 3.73 1.70 9.11
CA PRO A 17 3.22 0.85 10.20
C PRO A 17 4.29 0.06 10.98
N GLY A 18 5.43 -0.19 10.35
CA GLY A 18 6.68 -0.72 10.92
C GLY A 18 7.75 -0.76 9.80
N PRO A 19 9.03 -1.01 10.11
CA PRO A 19 10.03 -1.30 9.08
C PRO A 19 9.68 -2.56 8.26
N HIS A 20 10.04 -2.56 6.98
CA HIS A 20 9.98 -3.77 6.14
C HIS A 20 11.04 -4.80 6.55
N ALA A 21 12.21 -4.33 6.98
CA ALA A 21 13.32 -5.15 7.41
C ALA A 21 14.17 -4.43 8.45
N VAL A 22 14.71 -5.18 9.39
CA VAL A 22 15.78 -4.78 10.29
C VAL A 22 17.05 -5.50 9.84
N LEU A 23 18.13 -4.75 9.61
CA LEU A 23 19.41 -5.31 9.17
C LEU A 23 20.42 -5.25 10.31
N LEU A 24 20.92 -6.41 10.74
CA LEU A 24 21.99 -6.50 11.72
C LEU A 24 23.33 -6.58 11.01
N LEU A 25 24.09 -5.50 11.04
CA LEU A 25 25.36 -5.38 10.32
C LEU A 25 26.49 -5.99 11.16
N VAL A 26 27.15 -7.00 10.61
CA VAL A 26 28.32 -7.63 11.22
C VAL A 26 29.45 -7.69 10.19
N PRO A 27 30.59 -7.03 10.39
CA PRO A 27 31.71 -7.16 9.46
C PRO A 27 32.30 -8.58 9.50
N VAL A 28 32.65 -9.11 8.33
CA VAL A 28 33.34 -10.40 8.21
C VAL A 28 34.62 -10.41 9.07
N ASN A 29 34.83 -11.50 9.81
CA ASN A 29 35.92 -11.72 10.77
C ASN A 29 35.92 -10.77 11.99
N GLN A 30 34.83 -10.05 12.26
CA GLN A 30 34.75 -9.10 13.39
C GLN A 30 33.54 -9.33 14.29
N PHE A 31 32.97 -10.55 14.29
CA PHE A 31 31.92 -10.89 15.24
C PHE A 31 32.48 -10.96 16.67
N THR A 32 31.80 -10.33 17.62
CA THR A 32 32.07 -10.44 19.05
C THR A 32 30.82 -10.87 19.82
N GLU A 33 31.01 -11.25 21.09
CA GLU A 33 29.88 -11.57 21.96
C GLU A 33 28.89 -10.41 22.15
N MET A 34 29.34 -9.16 21.93
CA MET A 34 28.45 -7.99 22.02
C MET A 34 27.41 -8.00 20.90
N GLU A 35 27.81 -8.26 19.65
CA GLU A 35 26.86 -8.39 18.54
C GLU A 35 25.89 -9.56 18.77
N GLY A 36 26.34 -10.63 19.42
CA GLY A 36 25.51 -11.78 19.77
C GLY A 36 24.36 -11.48 20.73
N ARG A 37 24.39 -10.37 21.48
CA ARG A 37 23.33 -9.97 22.42
C ARG A 37 22.21 -9.17 21.75
N VAL A 38 22.48 -8.53 20.62
CA VAL A 38 21.56 -7.62 19.92
C VAL A 38 20.21 -8.28 19.58
N PRO A 39 20.13 -9.54 19.10
CA PRO A 39 18.84 -10.17 18.82
C PRO A 39 17.94 -10.26 20.06
N ALA A 40 18.52 -10.58 21.22
CA ALA A 40 17.77 -10.68 22.47
C ALA A 40 17.27 -9.30 22.93
N GLU A 41 18.07 -8.25 22.77
CA GLU A 41 17.65 -6.88 23.09
C GLU A 41 16.52 -6.40 22.17
N LEU A 42 16.59 -6.71 20.87
CA LEU A 42 15.53 -6.40 19.93
C LEU A 42 14.23 -7.14 20.27
N GLU A 43 14.32 -8.42 20.60
CA GLU A 43 13.17 -9.22 21.03
C GLU A 43 12.55 -8.66 22.32
N GLU A 44 13.36 -8.25 23.29
CA GLU A 44 12.89 -7.63 24.54
C GLU A 44 12.14 -6.32 24.27
N MET A 45 12.66 -5.49 23.35
CA MET A 45 12.11 -4.17 23.07
C MET A 45 10.87 -4.20 22.16
N PHE A 46 10.85 -5.10 21.18
CA PHE A 46 9.91 -5.06 20.04
C PHE A 46 9.12 -6.35 19.85
N GLY A 47 9.32 -7.33 20.75
CA GLY A 47 8.67 -8.64 20.73
C GLY A 47 9.31 -9.59 19.71
N LYS A 48 8.99 -10.88 19.87
CA LYS A 48 9.51 -11.97 19.02
C LYS A 48 9.27 -11.78 17.52
N GLU A 49 8.14 -11.16 17.15
CA GLU A 49 7.77 -10.90 15.74
C GLU A 49 8.82 -10.04 14.99
N VAL A 50 9.64 -9.26 15.70
CA VAL A 50 10.69 -8.45 15.07
C VAL A 50 11.78 -9.34 14.45
N MET A 51 12.03 -10.52 15.03
CA MET A 51 13.03 -11.46 14.52
C MET A 51 12.63 -12.01 13.16
N ASP A 52 11.33 -12.19 12.90
CA ASP A 52 10.78 -12.58 11.60
C ASP A 52 11.06 -11.56 10.48
N HIS A 53 11.37 -10.32 10.86
CA HIS A 53 11.68 -9.22 9.96
C HIS A 53 13.14 -8.81 10.02
N THR A 54 13.98 -9.61 10.68
CA THR A 54 15.41 -9.33 10.86
C THR A 54 16.26 -10.22 9.94
N LEU A 55 17.32 -9.64 9.37
CA LEU A 55 18.32 -10.31 8.54
C LEU A 55 19.73 -9.87 8.95
N VAL A 56 20.65 -10.83 9.03
CA VAL A 56 22.07 -10.54 9.32
C VAL A 56 22.79 -10.15 8.02
N LEU A 57 23.35 -8.94 7.98
CA LEU A 57 24.13 -8.43 6.86
C LEU A 57 25.63 -8.53 7.18
N LEU A 58 26.29 -9.53 6.60
CA LEU A 58 27.74 -9.70 6.69
C LEU A 58 28.44 -8.68 5.78
N THR A 59 28.97 -7.62 6.35
CA THR A 59 29.65 -6.55 5.59
C THR A 59 31.13 -6.86 5.37
N CYS A 60 31.81 -6.10 4.53
CA CYS A 60 33.22 -6.35 4.18
C CYS A 60 33.41 -7.74 3.54
N GLY A 61 32.51 -8.13 2.63
CA GLY A 61 32.54 -9.44 1.97
C GLY A 61 33.83 -9.75 1.19
N ASP A 62 34.66 -8.74 0.86
CA ASP A 62 36.00 -8.95 0.28
C ASP A 62 36.94 -9.74 1.21
N TYR A 63 36.72 -9.70 2.53
CA TYR A 63 37.52 -10.43 3.51
C TYR A 63 37.23 -11.94 3.56
N LEU A 64 36.25 -12.41 2.79
CA LEU A 64 36.05 -13.85 2.59
C LEU A 64 37.18 -14.47 1.75
N MET A 65 37.92 -13.67 0.97
CA MET A 65 39.07 -14.13 0.17
C MET A 65 38.72 -15.31 -0.75
N GLY A 66 37.54 -15.27 -1.38
CA GLY A 66 37.05 -16.31 -2.29
C GLY A 66 36.32 -17.48 -1.64
N ARG A 67 36.27 -17.55 -0.30
CA ARG A 67 35.46 -18.54 0.44
C ARG A 67 33.97 -18.27 0.26
N THR A 68 33.16 -19.32 0.30
CA THR A 68 31.70 -19.15 0.36
C THR A 68 31.26 -18.69 1.76
N GLY A 69 30.02 -18.19 1.86
CA GLY A 69 29.44 -17.83 3.15
C GLY A 69 29.35 -19.02 4.10
N GLU A 70 29.00 -20.18 3.58
CA GLU A 70 28.89 -21.43 4.33
C GLU A 70 30.25 -21.86 4.89
N GLU A 71 31.30 -21.82 4.07
CA GLU A 71 32.67 -22.14 4.51
C GLU A 71 33.17 -21.20 5.60
N TYR A 72 32.80 -19.91 5.51
CA TYR A 72 33.11 -18.93 6.54
C TYR A 72 32.38 -19.24 7.85
N LEU A 73 31.06 -19.43 7.79
CA LEU A 73 30.23 -19.67 8.98
C LEU A 73 30.58 -20.96 9.73
N GLN A 74 31.13 -21.96 9.04
CA GLN A 74 31.63 -23.19 9.66
C GLN A 74 32.85 -22.96 10.56
N LYS A 75 33.71 -22.00 10.20
CA LYS A 75 34.98 -21.70 10.89
C LYS A 75 34.85 -20.58 11.92
N GLU A 76 33.86 -19.71 11.74
CA GLU A 76 33.65 -18.55 12.60
C GLU A 76 33.07 -18.91 13.97
N HIS A 77 33.10 -17.93 14.88
CA HIS A 77 32.52 -18.01 16.20
C HIS A 77 31.07 -18.57 16.18
N PRO A 78 30.75 -19.60 16.99
CA PRO A 78 29.41 -20.23 16.99
C PRO A 78 28.27 -19.26 17.25
N GLY A 79 28.51 -18.21 18.03
CA GLY A 79 27.54 -17.15 18.30
C GLY A 79 27.02 -16.45 17.04
N LEU A 80 27.81 -16.34 15.98
CA LEU A 80 27.34 -15.76 14.71
C LEU A 80 26.29 -16.67 14.05
N ARG A 81 26.52 -17.98 14.05
CA ARG A 81 25.54 -18.95 13.54
C ARG A 81 24.26 -18.93 14.38
N GLN A 82 24.39 -18.82 15.70
CA GLN A 82 23.23 -18.68 16.59
C GLN A 82 22.44 -17.39 16.30
N MET A 83 23.13 -16.26 16.10
CA MET A 83 22.50 -14.99 15.73
C MET A 83 21.71 -15.11 14.41
N ILE A 84 22.29 -15.76 13.40
CA ILE A 84 21.62 -16.03 12.12
C ILE A 84 20.40 -16.94 12.31
N GLU A 85 20.50 -17.96 13.17
CA GLU A 85 19.39 -18.87 13.48
C GLU A 85 18.24 -18.15 14.19
N CYS A 86 18.54 -17.26 15.16
CA CYS A 86 17.54 -16.39 15.79
C CYS A 86 16.80 -15.53 14.74
N CYS A 87 17.48 -15.17 13.65
CA CYS A 87 16.91 -14.47 12.51
C CYS A 87 16.34 -15.43 11.45
N GLY A 88 15.93 -16.65 11.82
CA GLY A 88 15.31 -17.62 10.92
C GLY A 88 16.22 -18.10 9.78
N GLY A 89 17.53 -18.15 10.01
CA GLY A 89 18.53 -18.57 9.02
C GLY A 89 18.87 -17.50 7.97
N ARG A 90 18.36 -16.27 8.12
CA ARG A 90 18.49 -15.21 7.11
C ARG A 90 19.78 -14.44 7.25
N TYR A 91 20.65 -14.57 6.25
CA TYR A 91 21.84 -13.73 6.11
C TYR A 91 22.12 -13.33 4.66
N HIS A 92 22.91 -12.27 4.47
CA HIS A 92 23.44 -11.86 3.17
C HIS A 92 24.84 -11.27 3.33
N ILE A 93 25.73 -11.55 2.38
CA ILE A 93 27.09 -11.02 2.37
C ILE A 93 27.14 -9.82 1.43
N PHE A 94 27.69 -8.72 1.90
CA PHE A 94 27.71 -7.45 1.19
C PHE A 94 29.12 -6.87 1.11
N ASN A 95 29.52 -6.45 -0.09
CA ASN A 95 30.82 -5.83 -0.32
C ASN A 95 30.66 -4.34 -0.64
N ASN A 96 30.83 -3.52 0.40
CA ASN A 96 30.73 -2.05 0.33
C ASN A 96 31.77 -1.41 -0.63
N ARG A 97 32.86 -2.11 -0.97
CA ARG A 97 33.88 -1.61 -1.91
C ARG A 97 33.45 -1.76 -3.36
N GLN A 98 32.53 -2.68 -3.66
CA GLN A 98 32.00 -2.90 -5.00
C GLN A 98 30.78 -2.02 -5.29
N GLN A 99 30.94 -0.70 -5.25
CA GLN A 99 29.82 0.25 -5.40
C GLN A 99 29.06 0.14 -6.73
N LYS A 100 29.71 -0.36 -7.78
CA LYS A 100 29.10 -0.57 -9.10
C LYS A 100 28.30 -1.87 -9.21
N ASN A 101 28.55 -2.82 -8.30
CA ASN A 101 27.81 -4.07 -8.28
C ASN A 101 26.42 -3.79 -7.71
N ARG A 102 25.44 -3.67 -8.61
CA ARG A 102 24.02 -3.49 -8.25
C ARG A 102 23.32 -4.83 -8.00
N GLU A 103 23.91 -5.94 -8.43
CA GLU A 103 23.36 -7.29 -8.26
C GLU A 103 23.29 -7.66 -6.77
N GLN A 104 24.33 -7.36 -5.98
CA GLN A 104 24.30 -7.59 -4.52
C GLN A 104 23.13 -6.85 -3.83
N VAL A 105 22.82 -5.62 -4.28
CA VAL A 105 21.69 -4.84 -3.75
C VAL A 105 20.38 -5.48 -4.17
N HIS A 106 20.28 -5.92 -5.43
CA HIS A 106 19.10 -6.58 -5.95
C HIS A 106 18.81 -7.89 -5.19
N GLU A 107 19.82 -8.72 -4.96
CA GLU A 107 19.70 -9.96 -4.19
C GLU A 107 19.28 -9.71 -2.74
N LEU A 108 19.84 -8.68 -2.10
CA LEU A 108 19.44 -8.28 -0.75
C LEU A 108 17.96 -7.87 -0.71
N LEU A 109 17.52 -7.02 -1.65
CA LEU A 109 16.14 -6.58 -1.74
C LEU A 109 15.19 -7.75 -2.04
N GLN A 110 15.57 -8.68 -2.92
CA GLN A 110 14.79 -9.90 -3.16
C GLN A 110 14.61 -10.74 -1.88
N LYS A 111 15.64 -10.83 -1.02
CA LYS A 111 15.53 -11.53 0.27
C LYS A 111 14.56 -10.80 1.21
N VAL A 112 14.63 -9.46 1.25
CA VAL A 112 13.70 -8.63 2.03
C VAL A 112 12.27 -8.78 1.53
N ASP A 113 12.04 -8.72 0.22
CA ASP A 113 10.71 -8.88 -0.37
C ASP A 113 10.10 -10.23 -0.04
N LYS A 114 10.88 -11.32 -0.19
CA LYS A 114 10.44 -12.68 0.19
C LYS A 114 10.08 -12.79 1.67
N MET A 115 10.86 -12.14 2.53
CA MET A 115 10.62 -12.10 3.98
C MET A 115 9.30 -11.39 4.31
N VAL A 116 9.07 -10.21 3.75
CA VAL A 116 7.84 -9.42 3.97
C VAL A 116 6.62 -10.11 3.35
N GLN A 117 6.76 -10.75 2.19
CA GLN A 117 5.66 -11.51 1.58
C GLN A 117 5.22 -12.69 2.45
N LYS A 118 6.18 -13.36 3.11
CA LYS A 118 5.91 -14.50 3.98
C LYS A 118 5.29 -14.06 5.32
N ASN A 119 5.83 -13.01 5.94
CA ASN A 119 5.52 -12.63 7.32
C ASN A 119 4.51 -11.49 7.42
N GLY A 120 4.17 -10.85 6.30
CA GLY A 120 3.45 -9.59 6.27
C GLY A 120 4.35 -8.40 6.59
N PRO A 121 3.80 -7.17 6.65
CA PRO A 121 4.54 -6.04 7.16
C PRO A 121 4.69 -6.16 8.68
N TYR A 122 5.89 -5.91 9.20
CA TYR A 122 6.07 -5.74 10.63
C TYR A 122 5.24 -4.54 11.09
N SER A 123 4.62 -4.67 12.26
CA SER A 123 3.79 -3.63 12.84
C SER A 123 4.13 -3.50 14.31
N LEU A 124 4.67 -2.36 14.70
CA LEU A 124 4.93 -2.01 16.10
C LEU A 124 3.66 -1.85 16.93
N ARG A 125 2.50 -1.73 16.27
CA ARG A 125 1.22 -1.59 16.96
C ARG A 125 0.93 -2.81 17.83
N SER A 126 0.50 -2.53 19.05
CA SER A 126 -0.03 -3.54 19.97
C SER A 126 -1.19 -4.31 19.33
N PRO A 127 -1.50 -5.53 19.80
CA PRO A 127 -2.67 -6.26 19.33
C PRO A 127 -3.97 -5.45 19.42
N GLN A 128 -4.15 -4.66 20.48
CA GLN A 128 -5.34 -3.80 20.62
C GLN A 128 -5.40 -2.69 19.55
N GLU A 129 -4.26 -2.06 19.25
CA GLU A 129 -4.18 -1.05 18.19
C GLU A 129 -4.42 -1.67 16.81
N LYS A 130 -3.85 -2.85 16.53
CA LYS A 130 -4.11 -3.61 15.30
C LYS A 130 -5.61 -3.87 15.10
N ASP A 131 -6.33 -4.23 16.17
CA ASP A 131 -7.78 -4.48 16.11
C ASP A 131 -8.61 -3.19 15.99
N LEU A 132 -8.17 -2.11 16.64
CA LEU A 132 -8.77 -0.78 16.45
C LEU A 132 -8.65 -0.32 15.00
N ASP A 133 -7.47 -0.49 14.39
CA ASP A 133 -7.25 -0.12 12.99
C ASP A 133 -8.13 -0.90 12.03
N LYS A 134 -8.29 -2.22 12.26
CA LYS A 134 -9.19 -3.06 11.46
C LYS A 134 -10.62 -2.52 11.50
N ARG A 135 -11.14 -2.25 12.69
CA ARG A 135 -12.49 -1.69 12.89
C ARG A 135 -12.67 -0.33 12.23
N VAL A 136 -11.67 0.55 12.37
CA VAL A 136 -11.68 1.87 11.74
C VAL A 136 -11.70 1.74 10.22
N LYS A 137 -10.87 0.84 9.66
CA LYS A 137 -10.79 0.59 8.22
C LYS A 137 -12.10 0.03 7.66
N GLU A 138 -12.73 -0.89 8.38
CA GLU A 138 -14.03 -1.47 8.01
C GLU A 138 -15.14 -0.42 8.01
N ARG A 139 -15.28 0.35 9.10
CA ARG A 139 -16.27 1.43 9.16
C ARG A 139 -16.04 2.50 8.10
N LYS A 140 -14.77 2.81 7.78
CA LYS A 140 -14.43 3.74 6.67
C LYS A 140 -14.87 3.19 5.31
N ARG A 141 -14.73 1.88 5.08
CA ARG A 141 -15.19 1.20 3.86
C ARG A 141 -16.71 1.28 3.74
N GLU A 142 -17.43 0.91 4.79
CA GLU A 142 -18.90 0.98 4.85
C GLU A 142 -19.41 2.40 4.57
N LEU A 143 -18.80 3.41 5.20
CA LEU A 143 -19.18 4.81 4.98
C LEU A 143 -18.93 5.25 3.53
N MET A 144 -17.81 4.81 2.93
CA MET A 144 -17.48 5.13 1.55
C MET A 144 -18.44 4.46 0.56
N GLU A 145 -18.82 3.20 0.79
CA GLU A 145 -19.82 2.47 0.01
C GLU A 145 -21.20 3.16 0.09
N SER A 146 -21.64 3.54 1.30
CA SER A 146 -22.90 4.26 1.51
C SER A 146 -22.90 5.62 0.79
N TYR A 147 -21.80 6.37 0.89
CA TYR A 147 -21.67 7.67 0.23
C TYR A 147 -21.71 7.53 -1.31
N GLN A 148 -21.05 6.50 -1.86
CA GLN A 148 -21.09 6.22 -3.30
C GLN A 148 -22.51 5.83 -3.76
N ALA A 149 -23.22 5.01 -2.99
CA ALA A 149 -24.59 4.62 -3.29
C ALA A 149 -25.53 5.84 -3.31
N GLN A 150 -25.47 6.70 -2.29
CA GLN A 150 -26.28 7.93 -2.25
C GLN A 150 -25.94 8.89 -3.40
N LYS A 151 -24.66 9.02 -3.74
CA LYS A 151 -24.24 9.86 -4.87
C LYS A 151 -24.81 9.34 -6.19
N GLU A 152 -24.82 8.03 -6.38
CA GLU A 152 -25.37 7.40 -7.58
C GLU A 152 -26.90 7.52 -7.64
N GLU A 153 -27.58 7.35 -6.50
CA GLU A 153 -29.02 7.55 -6.40
C GLU A 153 -29.43 9.01 -6.70
N ARG A 154 -28.68 9.98 -6.17
CA ARG A 154 -28.84 11.40 -6.53
C ARG A 154 -28.60 11.65 -8.01
N ARG A 155 -27.62 10.99 -8.62
CA ARG A 155 -27.35 11.13 -10.07
C ARG A 155 -28.52 10.61 -10.91
N LYS A 156 -29.12 9.48 -10.52
CA LYS A 156 -30.29 8.89 -11.20
C LYS A 156 -31.56 9.72 -11.03
N THR A 157 -31.85 10.18 -9.81
CA THR A 157 -33.03 11.01 -9.53
C THR A 157 -32.97 12.35 -10.27
N VAL A 158 -31.82 13.04 -10.27
CA VAL A 158 -31.60 14.28 -11.03
C VAL A 158 -31.72 14.06 -12.54
N SER A 159 -31.21 12.95 -13.07
CA SER A 159 -31.36 12.58 -14.49
C SER A 159 -32.83 12.32 -14.86
N SER A 160 -33.59 11.63 -14.00
CA SER A 160 -35.00 11.32 -14.25
C SER A 160 -35.95 12.52 -14.16
N GLN A 161 -35.65 13.48 -13.26
CA GLN A 161 -36.40 14.75 -13.15
C GLN A 161 -36.11 15.69 -14.33
N SER A 162 -34.89 15.62 -14.89
CA SER A 162 -34.50 16.38 -16.07
C SER A 162 -35.20 15.86 -17.34
N THR A 163 -35.37 14.55 -17.48
CA THR A 163 -36.13 13.95 -18.60
C THR A 163 -37.64 14.19 -18.50
N SER A 164 -38.24 14.18 -17.30
CA SER A 164 -39.67 14.49 -17.16
C SER A 164 -40.00 15.97 -17.37
N SER A 165 -39.08 16.88 -17.02
CA SER A 165 -39.25 18.32 -17.24
C SER A 165 -39.01 18.71 -18.70
N THR A 166 -38.06 18.07 -19.40
CA THR A 166 -37.91 18.25 -20.85
C THR A 166 -39.07 17.63 -21.63
N ASP A 167 -39.59 16.46 -21.23
CA ASP A 167 -40.80 15.87 -21.83
C ASP A 167 -42.07 16.73 -21.62
N HIS A 168 -42.17 17.48 -20.52
CA HIS A 168 -43.26 18.45 -20.32
C HIS A 168 -43.11 19.70 -21.21
N LEU A 169 -41.90 20.22 -21.39
CA LEU A 169 -41.65 21.31 -22.35
C LEU A 169 -41.90 20.90 -23.81
N TYR A 170 -41.59 19.66 -24.20
CA TYR A 170 -41.90 19.13 -25.54
C TYR A 170 -43.38 18.73 -25.73
N LYS A 171 -44.15 18.55 -24.65
CA LYS A 171 -45.61 18.32 -24.70
C LYS A 171 -46.43 19.61 -24.63
N GLU A 172 -45.99 20.62 -23.90
CA GLU A 172 -46.71 21.90 -23.80
C GLU A 172 -46.62 22.73 -25.09
N ASP A 173 -45.54 22.61 -25.86
CA ASP A 173 -45.39 23.28 -27.17
C ASP A 173 -46.27 22.67 -28.29
N LYS A 174 -46.88 21.49 -28.06
CA LYS A 174 -47.89 20.90 -28.96
C LYS A 174 -49.34 21.25 -28.58
N SER A 175 -49.59 21.73 -27.36
CA SER A 175 -50.94 22.04 -26.88
C SER A 175 -51.32 23.51 -27.05
N MET A 176 -50.36 24.43 -27.06
CA MET A 176 -50.58 25.87 -27.25
C MET A 176 -50.22 26.35 -28.67
N GLY A 177 -50.87 25.79 -29.70
CA GLY A 177 -50.66 26.31 -31.07
C GLY A 177 -51.39 25.64 -32.23
N LEU A 178 -52.09 24.52 -32.02
CA LEU A 178 -52.66 23.72 -33.12
C LEU A 178 -54.20 23.71 -33.22
N LEU A 179 -54.93 24.23 -32.22
CA LEU A 179 -56.39 24.35 -32.30
C LEU A 179 -56.86 25.76 -32.73
N GLU A 180 -56.11 26.82 -32.43
CA GLU A 180 -56.43 28.17 -32.92
C GLU A 180 -55.99 28.44 -34.38
N ARG A 181 -54.97 27.72 -34.89
CA ARG A 181 -54.58 27.84 -36.31
C ARG A 181 -55.51 27.11 -37.27
N ARG A 182 -56.21 26.07 -36.79
CA ARG A 182 -57.06 25.25 -37.67
C ARG A 182 -58.37 25.96 -38.01
N GLU A 183 -58.92 26.80 -37.14
CA GLU A 183 -60.15 27.56 -37.48
C GLU A 183 -59.94 28.75 -38.42
N ARG A 184 -58.68 29.18 -38.64
CA ARG A 184 -58.36 30.28 -39.58
C ARG A 184 -58.23 29.84 -41.03
N TRP A 185 -58.03 28.54 -41.28
CA TRP A 185 -57.83 27.96 -42.61
C TRP A 185 -59.10 27.36 -43.24
N TRP A 186 -60.23 27.34 -42.53
CA TRP A 186 -61.51 26.78 -43.02
C TRP A 186 -62.64 27.82 -43.20
N LYS A 187 -62.32 29.13 -43.09
CA LYS A 187 -63.24 30.22 -43.46
C LYS A 187 -62.65 31.02 -44.63
N GLU A 188 -62.64 30.39 -45.79
CA GLU A 188 -62.82 31.03 -47.10
C GLU A 188 -62.94 29.94 -48.17
N PRO A 189 -64.17 29.43 -48.44
CA PRO A 189 -64.53 28.93 -49.75
C PRO A 189 -65.13 30.07 -50.58
N ASP A 190 -64.60 30.22 -51.80
CA ASP A 190 -65.24 30.84 -52.97
C ASP A 190 -65.19 32.36 -53.16
N GLU A 191 -63.99 32.91 -53.40
CA GLU A 191 -63.71 33.84 -54.52
C GLU A 191 -62.29 33.47 -55.01
N ILE A 192 -62.10 32.79 -56.15
CA ILE A 192 -62.12 33.37 -57.49
C ILE A 192 -62.42 32.23 -58.47
N GLU A 193 -63.66 32.24 -58.93
CA GLU A 193 -64.08 31.66 -60.19
C GLU A 193 -63.32 32.33 -61.34
N GLY A 194 -63.01 31.53 -62.37
CA GLY A 194 -62.06 31.87 -63.42
C GLY A 194 -62.37 33.10 -64.27
N ARG A 195 -61.34 33.44 -65.07
CA ARG A 195 -61.26 34.32 -66.26
C ARG A 195 -59.91 35.03 -66.17
N LEU A 196 -59.07 35.12 -67.20
CA LEU A 196 -59.18 34.99 -68.65
C LEU A 196 -57.74 34.82 -69.18
N GLU A 197 -57.63 34.05 -70.27
CA GLU A 197 -56.71 34.23 -71.41
C GLU A 197 -55.18 34.27 -71.20
#